data_AF-A0A822APG9-F1
#
_entry.id   AF-A0A822APG9-F1
#
_cell.length_a   1.000
_cell.length_b   1.000
_cell.length_c   1.000
_cell.angle_alpha   90.00
_cell.angle_beta   90.00
_cell.angle_gamma   90.00
#
_symmetry.space_group_name_H-M   'P 1'
#
loop_
_entity.id
_entity.type
_entity.pdbx_description
1 polymer ?
#
loop_
_entity_poly.entity_id
_entity_poly.type
_entity_poly.pdbx_seq_one_letter_code
_entity_poly.pdbx_strand_id
1 'polypeptide(L)'
;MIDQWLNVVLSNKKIFTDDEAAAIKAKVNRLKQSILEQNNFKEARQYRIQQAYNEFKHFIVLGHPSSGKTTLSKWLVINMAKQCLREKNMFFDHIYSRKEKIPILILIWKYVDQVKENLTEKKSTLLQFIYENSTFNSTFFSDEERIELSFLMKESLVEGNILVIFEGLDEVPVHVDRSDLIKEINTLLERGIDYDVMHDKLTYSVHEQKDIHNTRDPTIGNRFIITRRIEGNYFEDIKFFIPRLTIKDMSNNALKLFCSSYMKCINEISVKTRRVGKESNIDQLYDEITQNKDIFHLTINPQLASGIAAVYNQCEGQLPEKRIDLYEKAIEKMIERLVTLYIDSPTNYLDKNFQLNTTMLWSVLQQIAEYLHSKVEGLSEKMFIRSSKAIIEKPRRKY
;
A
#
# COMPACT_ATOMS: atom_id res chain seq x y z
N MET A 1 -12.88 -28.80 26.06
CA MET A 1 -13.29 -29.53 24.83
C MET A 1 -12.11 -29.75 23.88
N ILE A 2 -11.42 -28.72 23.37
CA ILE A 2 -10.26 -28.87 22.47
C ILE A 2 -9.11 -29.68 23.12
N ASP A 3 -8.79 -29.45 24.40
CA ASP A 3 -7.71 -30.19 25.08
C ASP A 3 -8.00 -31.69 25.24
N GLN A 4 -9.27 -32.04 25.45
CA GLN A 4 -9.67 -33.44 25.57
C GLN A 4 -9.56 -34.15 24.23
N TRP A 5 -10.00 -33.51 23.14
CA TRP A 5 -9.84 -34.04 21.79
C TRP A 5 -8.36 -34.17 21.38
N LEU A 6 -7.55 -33.14 21.67
CA LEU A 6 -6.12 -33.13 21.36
C LEU A 6 -5.39 -34.26 22.11
N ASN A 7 -5.71 -34.49 23.38
CA ASN A 7 -5.12 -35.58 24.17
C ASN A 7 -5.50 -36.96 23.62
N VAL A 8 -6.75 -37.14 23.18
CA VAL A 8 -7.20 -38.41 22.57
C VAL A 8 -6.46 -38.68 21.26
N VAL A 9 -6.37 -37.69 20.37
CA VAL A 9 -5.70 -37.82 19.07
C VAL A 9 -4.19 -38.07 19.24
N LEU A 10 -3.54 -37.30 20.12
CA LEU A 10 -2.09 -37.39 20.33
C LEU A 10 -1.67 -38.59 21.18
N SER A 11 -2.60 -39.29 21.83
CA SER A 11 -2.31 -40.54 22.54
C SER A 11 -2.16 -41.76 21.61
N ASN A 12 -2.46 -41.61 20.31
CA ASN A 12 -2.36 -42.70 19.35
C ASN A 12 -0.91 -42.89 18.86
N LYS A 13 -0.18 -43.78 19.56
CA LYS A 13 1.22 -44.12 19.27
C LYS A 13 1.46 -44.80 17.92
N LYS A 14 0.40 -45.19 17.18
CA LYS A 14 0.55 -45.66 15.80
C LYS A 14 0.68 -44.51 14.79
N ILE A 15 0.33 -43.29 15.18
CA ILE A 15 0.27 -42.12 14.30
C ILE A 15 1.32 -41.09 14.68
N PHE A 16 1.58 -40.91 15.98
CA PHE A 16 2.55 -39.93 16.48
C PHE A 16 3.51 -40.59 17.46
N THR A 17 4.80 -40.26 17.33
CA THR A 17 5.78 -40.52 18.38
C THR A 17 5.54 -39.62 19.60
N ASP A 18 6.08 -39.99 20.76
CA ASP A 18 5.93 -39.21 21.99
C ASP A 18 6.53 -37.79 21.84
N ASP A 19 7.60 -37.64 21.06
CA ASP A 19 8.23 -36.34 20.77
C ASP A 19 7.38 -35.47 19.83
N GLU A 20 6.78 -36.06 18.79
CA GLU A 20 5.86 -35.33 17.88
C GLU A 20 4.59 -34.89 18.61
N ALA A 21 4.03 -35.75 19.45
CA ALA A 21 2.88 -35.42 20.28
C ALA A 21 3.20 -34.26 21.25
N ALA A 22 4.39 -34.27 21.87
CA ALA A 22 4.85 -33.18 22.73
C ALA A 22 5.05 -31.87 21.96
N ALA A 23 5.66 -31.92 20.76
CA ALA A 23 5.88 -30.75 19.92
C ALA A 23 4.57 -30.10 19.44
N ILE A 24 3.60 -30.91 19.00
CA ILE A 24 2.27 -30.44 18.58
C ILE A 24 1.54 -29.79 19.75
N LYS A 25 1.59 -30.41 20.93
CA LYS A 25 0.95 -29.88 22.14
C LYS A 25 1.57 -28.55 22.59
N ALA A 26 2.89 -28.43 22.51
CA ALA A 26 3.59 -27.17 22.77
C ALA A 26 3.19 -26.07 21.77
N LYS A 27 3.07 -26.40 20.48
CA LYS A 27 2.64 -25.45 19.44
C LYS A 27 1.20 -24.99 19.64
N VAL A 28 0.28 -25.90 19.96
CA VAL A 28 -1.12 -25.57 20.26
C VAL A 28 -1.23 -24.69 21.52
N ASN A 29 -0.43 -24.97 22.56
CA ASN A 29 -0.43 -24.14 23.77
C ASN A 29 0.10 -22.73 23.52
N ARG A 30 1.13 -22.57 22.67
CA ARG A 30 1.60 -21.24 22.23
C ARG A 30 0.53 -20.50 21.43
N LEU A 31 -0.17 -21.17 20.53
CA LEU A 31 -1.29 -20.59 19.79
C LEU A 31 -2.43 -20.17 20.71
N LYS A 32 -2.78 -21.01 21.70
CA LYS A 32 -3.79 -20.66 22.71
C LYS A 32 -3.38 -19.44 23.54
N GLN A 33 -2.13 -19.36 23.97
CA GLN A 33 -1.63 -18.17 24.67
C GLN A 33 -1.68 -16.94 23.76
N SER A 34 -1.26 -17.06 22.50
CA SER A 34 -1.36 -15.96 21.53
C SER A 34 -2.81 -15.50 21.30
N ILE A 35 -3.76 -16.44 21.23
CA ILE A 35 -5.20 -16.12 21.09
C ILE A 35 -5.77 -15.52 22.38
N LEU A 36 -5.35 -15.98 23.56
CA LEU A 36 -5.73 -15.38 24.84
C LEU A 36 -5.12 -13.99 25.03
N GLU A 37 -3.90 -13.75 24.56
CA GLU A 37 -3.26 -12.44 24.49
C GLU A 37 -3.94 -11.52 23.49
N GLN A 38 -4.39 -12.06 22.34
CA GLN A 38 -5.21 -11.33 21.37
C GLN A 38 -6.62 -11.05 21.90
N ASN A 39 -7.23 -11.93 22.69
CA ASN A 39 -8.56 -11.71 23.26
C ASN A 39 -8.55 -10.82 24.51
N ASN A 40 -7.39 -10.62 25.14
CA ASN A 40 -7.14 -9.58 26.14
C ASN A 40 -6.82 -8.23 25.48
N PHE A 41 -7.65 -7.79 24.52
CA PHE A 41 -7.66 -6.39 24.09
C PHE A 41 -8.11 -5.51 25.28
N LYS A 42 -7.15 -5.20 26.16
CA LYS A 42 -7.03 -3.87 26.77
C LYS A 42 -7.27 -2.86 25.66
N GLU A 43 -8.00 -1.79 25.95
CA GLU A 43 -8.20 -0.63 25.06
C GLU A 43 -6.99 -0.47 24.14
N ALA A 44 -7.18 -0.69 22.83
CA ALA A 44 -6.08 -0.70 21.88
C ALA A 44 -5.31 0.62 22.01
N ARG A 45 -4.06 0.54 22.47
CA ARG A 45 -3.22 1.72 22.69
C ARG A 45 -3.12 2.50 21.38
N GLN A 46 -3.62 3.74 21.39
CA GLN A 46 -3.59 4.60 20.21
C GLN A 46 -2.22 5.27 20.10
N TYR A 47 -1.65 5.25 18.90
CA TYR A 47 -0.40 5.91 18.58
C TYR A 47 -0.62 6.99 17.53
N ARG A 48 -0.06 8.16 17.77
CA ARG A 48 0.37 9.01 16.65
C ARG A 48 1.56 8.34 15.98
N ILE A 49 1.70 8.51 14.67
CA ILE A 49 2.78 7.85 13.91
C ILE A 49 4.18 8.23 14.44
N GLN A 50 4.36 9.45 14.93
CA GLN A 50 5.58 9.91 15.59
C GLN A 50 5.88 9.09 16.86
N GLN A 51 4.87 8.79 17.66
CA GLN A 51 5.01 8.01 18.89
C GLN A 51 5.41 6.57 18.55
N ALA A 52 4.73 5.95 17.57
CA ALA A 52 5.09 4.62 17.08
C ALA A 52 6.53 4.56 16.55
N TYR A 53 6.95 5.57 15.79
CA TYR A 53 8.32 5.67 15.30
C TYR A 53 9.33 5.81 16.45
N ASN A 54 8.99 6.59 17.47
CA ASN A 54 9.86 6.78 18.63
C ASN A 54 9.93 5.58 19.57
N GLU A 55 8.91 4.72 19.57
CA GLU A 55 8.81 3.58 20.48
C GLU A 55 9.33 2.28 19.86
N PHE A 56 9.07 2.07 18.56
CA PHE A 56 9.38 0.82 17.90
C PHE A 56 10.49 1.00 16.88
N LYS A 57 11.47 0.09 16.87
CA LYS A 57 12.51 0.01 15.84
C LYS A 57 11.90 -0.51 14.54
N HIS A 58 11.12 -1.59 14.59
CA HIS A 58 10.40 -2.14 13.45
C HIS A 58 8.91 -2.21 13.76
N PHE A 59 8.05 -1.97 12.78
CA PHE A 59 6.61 -2.18 12.94
C PHE A 59 5.89 -2.41 11.60
N ILE A 60 4.77 -3.11 11.67
CA ILE A 60 3.89 -3.38 10.54
C ILE A 60 2.68 -2.44 10.63
N VAL A 61 2.42 -1.69 9.56
CA VAL A 61 1.23 -0.87 9.40
C VAL A 61 0.15 -1.67 8.67
N LEU A 62 -0.93 -1.97 9.38
CA LEU A 62 -2.12 -2.62 8.87
C LEU A 62 -3.18 -1.58 8.50
N GLY A 63 -4.04 -1.91 7.54
CA GLY A 63 -5.22 -1.09 7.26
C GLY A 63 -6.09 -1.70 6.18
N HIS A 64 -7.37 -1.38 6.18
CA HIS A 64 -8.30 -1.77 5.12
C HIS A 64 -7.87 -1.22 3.75
N PRO A 65 -8.39 -1.76 2.63
CA PRO A 65 -8.23 -1.14 1.33
C PRO A 65 -8.52 0.36 1.40
N SER A 66 -7.65 1.15 0.77
CA SER A 66 -7.82 2.61 0.67
C SER A 66 -7.76 3.40 1.99
N SER A 67 -7.36 2.76 3.10
CA SER A 67 -7.18 3.43 4.40
C SER A 67 -6.04 4.47 4.45
N GLY A 68 -5.32 4.69 3.34
CA GLY A 68 -4.22 5.65 3.26
C GLY A 68 -2.82 5.10 3.60
N LYS A 69 -2.61 3.78 3.62
CA LYS A 69 -1.28 3.16 3.86
C LYS A 69 -0.20 3.72 2.94
N THR A 70 -0.43 3.70 1.63
CA THR A 70 0.49 4.26 0.61
C THR A 70 0.76 5.74 0.83
N THR A 71 -0.29 6.52 1.12
CA THR A 71 -0.16 7.95 1.40
C THR A 71 0.68 8.20 2.65
N LEU A 72 0.49 7.39 3.70
CA LEU A 72 1.30 7.45 4.92
C LEU A 72 2.77 7.11 4.63
N SER A 73 3.06 6.04 3.89
CA SER A 73 4.43 5.67 3.50
C SER A 73 5.13 6.80 2.73
N LYS A 74 4.47 7.35 1.71
CA LYS A 74 5.01 8.47 0.93
C LYS A 74 5.20 9.73 1.78
N TRP A 75 4.24 10.04 2.63
CA TRP A 75 4.33 11.19 3.54
C TRP A 75 5.49 11.03 4.54
N LEU A 76 5.71 9.83 5.08
CA LEU A 76 6.86 9.52 5.94
C LEU A 76 8.19 9.74 5.19
N VAL A 77 8.32 9.18 3.99
CA VAL A 77 9.54 9.33 3.16
C VAL A 77 9.83 10.80 2.89
N ILE A 78 8.82 11.59 2.48
CA ILE A 78 8.99 13.02 2.21
C ILE A 78 9.42 13.77 3.48
N ASN A 79 8.79 13.53 4.63
CA ASN A 79 9.14 14.25 5.85
C ASN A 79 10.53 13.86 6.37
N MET A 80 10.92 12.60 6.22
CA MET A 80 12.26 12.13 6.58
C MET A 80 13.32 12.70 5.63
N ALA A 81 13.03 12.76 4.32
CA ALA A 81 13.93 13.36 3.35
C ALA A 81 14.12 14.86 3.62
N LYS A 82 13.03 15.58 3.93
CA LYS A 82 13.09 16.98 4.38
C LYS A 82 13.95 17.14 5.64
N GLN A 83 13.86 16.21 6.59
CA GLN A 83 14.72 16.21 7.76
C GLN A 83 16.20 16.08 7.36
N CYS A 84 16.56 15.12 6.50
CA CYS A 84 17.92 14.98 5.98
C CYS A 84 18.44 16.23 5.26
N LEU A 85 17.54 16.97 4.59
CA LEU A 85 17.84 18.24 3.93
C LEU A 85 17.82 19.45 4.89
N ARG A 86 17.62 19.23 6.20
CA ARG A 86 17.47 20.26 7.23
C ARG A 86 16.33 21.25 6.95
N GLU A 87 15.32 20.80 6.21
CA GLU A 87 14.10 21.54 5.95
C GLU A 87 13.06 21.33 7.06
N LYS A 88 12.14 22.29 7.18
CA LYS A 88 10.98 22.14 8.06
C LYS A 88 10.10 20.97 7.60
N ASN A 89 9.86 20.02 8.50
CA ASN A 89 8.96 18.90 8.29
C ASN A 89 7.85 18.86 9.35
N MET A 90 6.80 18.08 9.10
CA MET A 90 5.64 17.92 9.99
C MET A 90 5.78 16.72 10.93
N PHE A 91 6.87 15.97 10.82
CA PHE A 91 7.06 14.74 11.59
C PHE A 91 7.82 14.99 12.90
N PHE A 92 8.76 15.93 12.91
CA PHE A 92 9.57 16.29 14.07
C PHE A 92 9.30 17.74 14.48
N ASP A 93 8.91 17.96 15.73
CA ASP A 93 8.51 19.26 16.30
C ASP A 93 9.71 20.18 16.65
N HIS A 94 10.66 20.35 15.72
CA HIS A 94 11.96 21.05 15.87
C HIS A 94 13.11 20.21 16.46
N ILE A 95 14.24 20.24 15.73
CA ILE A 95 15.62 19.87 16.08
C ILE A 95 15.73 18.82 17.21
N TYR A 96 15.34 17.58 16.90
CA TYR A 96 15.85 16.46 17.67
C TYR A 96 17.22 16.07 17.09
N SER A 97 18.24 16.04 17.95
CA SER A 97 19.59 15.52 17.73
C SER A 97 19.60 14.00 17.48
N ARG A 98 18.70 13.49 16.66
CA ARG A 98 18.68 12.08 16.27
C ARG A 98 19.45 11.91 14.99
N LYS A 99 20.19 10.81 14.88
CA LYS A 99 20.86 10.42 13.66
C LYS A 99 19.79 10.26 12.57
N GLU A 100 19.85 11.14 11.58
CA GLU A 100 18.89 11.18 10.48
C GLU A 100 19.01 9.88 9.70
N LYS A 101 17.88 9.22 9.45
CA LYS A 101 17.86 7.99 8.64
C LYS A 101 17.47 8.33 7.22
N ILE A 102 18.25 7.86 6.26
CA ILE A 102 17.94 8.00 4.83
C ILE A 102 16.70 7.16 4.53
N PRO A 103 15.57 7.77 4.11
CA PRO A 103 14.35 7.02 3.85
C PRO A 103 14.35 6.42 2.44
N ILE A 104 13.98 5.15 2.32
CA ILE A 104 13.78 4.45 1.05
C ILE A 104 12.39 3.83 1.03
N LEU A 105 11.65 4.07 -0.05
CA LEU A 105 10.38 3.39 -0.34
C LEU A 105 10.64 2.22 -1.30
N ILE A 106 10.26 1.01 -0.88
CA ILE A 106 10.37 -0.20 -1.68
C ILE A 106 8.95 -0.71 -1.95
N LEU A 107 8.53 -0.63 -3.23
CA LEU A 107 7.32 -1.29 -3.68
C LEU A 107 7.61 -2.78 -3.84
N ILE A 108 7.01 -3.62 -3.00
CA ILE A 108 7.33 -5.05 -2.97
C ILE A 108 7.04 -5.74 -4.30
N TRP A 109 5.97 -5.35 -4.99
CA TRP A 109 5.64 -5.91 -6.31
C TRP A 109 6.73 -5.65 -7.35
N LYS A 110 7.47 -4.53 -7.28
CA LYS A 110 8.60 -4.26 -8.19
C LYS A 110 9.77 -5.21 -7.99
N TYR A 111 10.09 -5.52 -6.74
CA TYR A 111 11.11 -6.51 -6.42
C TYR A 111 10.71 -7.88 -7.00
N VAL A 112 9.46 -8.26 -6.76
CA VAL A 112 8.91 -9.53 -7.23
C VAL A 112 8.92 -9.63 -8.75
N ASP A 113 8.57 -8.56 -9.47
CA ASP A 113 8.61 -8.56 -10.93
C ASP A 113 10.05 -8.64 -11.47
N GLN A 114 11.01 -7.94 -10.86
CA GLN A 114 12.42 -8.07 -11.22
C GLN A 114 12.97 -9.49 -11.03
N VAL A 115 12.58 -10.17 -9.94
CA VAL A 115 12.99 -11.57 -9.70
C VAL A 115 12.41 -12.52 -10.76
N LYS A 116 11.25 -12.22 -11.34
CA LYS A 116 10.67 -13.02 -12.44
C LYS A 116 11.34 -12.75 -13.78
N GLU A 117 11.73 -11.52 -14.06
CA GLU A 117 12.38 -11.19 -15.34
C GLU A 117 13.78 -11.83 -15.44
N ASN A 118 14.47 -11.98 -14.30
CA ASN A 118 15.83 -12.51 -14.22
C ASN A 118 15.92 -14.04 -14.08
N LEU A 119 14.94 -14.81 -14.58
CA LEU A 119 14.89 -16.28 -14.42
C LEU A 119 16.10 -17.06 -14.99
N THR A 120 16.97 -16.41 -15.77
CA THR A 120 18.17 -17.01 -16.38
C THR A 120 19.49 -16.63 -15.71
N GLU A 121 19.50 -15.67 -14.77
CA GLU A 121 20.68 -15.25 -14.01
C GLU A 121 20.46 -15.39 -12.50
N LYS A 122 21.55 -15.25 -11.72
CA LYS A 122 21.56 -15.37 -10.26
C LYS A 122 20.48 -14.45 -9.66
N LYS A 123 19.46 -15.04 -9.03
CA LYS A 123 18.35 -14.30 -8.38
C LYS A 123 18.91 -13.20 -7.47
N SER A 124 18.50 -11.96 -7.70
CA SER A 124 18.82 -10.83 -6.82
C SER A 124 18.07 -10.99 -5.50
N THR A 125 18.78 -10.78 -4.40
CA THR A 125 18.18 -10.76 -3.06
C THR A 125 17.43 -9.45 -2.84
N LEU A 126 16.49 -9.42 -1.90
CA LEU A 126 15.82 -8.21 -1.42
C LEU A 126 16.82 -7.19 -0.86
N LEU A 127 17.87 -7.66 -0.18
CA LEU A 127 18.97 -6.79 0.28
C LEU A 127 19.67 -6.12 -0.90
N GLN A 128 19.96 -6.88 -1.96
CA GLN A 128 20.51 -6.36 -3.20
C GLN A 128 19.59 -5.35 -3.86
N PHE A 129 18.29 -5.67 -3.93
CA PHE A 129 17.28 -4.76 -4.47
C PHE A 129 17.19 -3.42 -3.72
N ILE A 130 17.50 -3.37 -2.41
CA ILE A 130 17.47 -2.12 -1.65
C ILE A 130 18.57 -1.15 -2.11
N TYR A 131 19.81 -1.63 -2.33
CA TYR A 131 20.92 -0.75 -2.70
C TYR A 131 21.10 -0.57 -4.22
N GLU A 132 20.61 -1.52 -5.03
CA GLU A 132 20.54 -1.40 -6.50
C GLU A 132 19.18 -0.85 -7.00
N ASN A 133 18.37 -0.35 -6.08
CA ASN A 133 16.96 0.02 -6.26
C ASN A 133 16.62 0.51 -7.67
N SER A 134 15.69 -0.17 -8.34
CA SER A 134 15.27 0.15 -9.71
C SER A 134 14.68 1.56 -9.88
N THR A 135 14.33 2.23 -8.79
CA THR A 135 13.94 3.65 -8.82
C THR A 135 15.13 4.57 -9.13
N PHE A 136 16.37 4.17 -8.79
CA PHE A 136 17.59 4.81 -9.27
C PHE A 136 17.76 4.63 -10.77
N ASN A 137 17.32 3.50 -11.34
CA ASN A 137 17.37 3.21 -12.79
C ASN A 137 16.34 3.99 -13.63
N SER A 138 15.70 5.02 -13.06
CA SER A 138 14.82 5.91 -13.81
C SER A 138 15.63 6.95 -14.60
N THR A 139 15.02 7.56 -15.61
CA THR A 139 15.61 8.60 -16.49
C THR A 139 16.10 9.86 -15.77
N PHE A 140 16.03 9.91 -14.45
CA PHE A 140 16.40 11.06 -13.62
C PHE A 140 17.87 11.08 -13.22
N PHE A 141 18.56 9.94 -13.22
CA PHE A 141 19.96 9.82 -12.81
C PHE A 141 20.83 9.25 -13.94
N SER A 142 21.96 9.89 -14.18
CA SER A 142 23.03 9.37 -15.01
C SER A 142 23.64 8.09 -14.43
N ASP A 143 24.37 7.33 -15.25
CA ASP A 143 24.99 6.07 -14.83
C ASP A 143 25.95 6.25 -13.65
N GLU A 144 26.70 7.36 -13.63
CA GLU A 144 27.63 7.72 -12.56
C GLU A 144 26.88 8.04 -11.25
N GLU A 145 25.84 8.88 -11.31
CA GLU A 145 25.01 9.18 -10.13
C GLU A 145 24.35 7.92 -9.55
N ARG A 146 23.96 6.96 -10.39
CA ARG A 146 23.40 5.69 -9.91
C ARG A 146 24.42 4.84 -9.15
N ILE A 147 25.68 4.84 -9.61
CA ILE A 147 26.78 4.16 -8.91
C ILE A 147 27.04 4.83 -7.56
N GLU A 148 27.09 6.15 -7.52
CA GLU A 148 27.28 6.93 -6.29
C GLU A 148 26.14 6.69 -5.28
N LEU A 149 24.89 6.70 -5.76
CA LEU A 149 23.72 6.41 -4.93
C LEU A 149 23.77 4.99 -4.38
N SER A 150 24.12 4.01 -5.22
CA SER A 150 24.28 2.61 -4.78
C SER A 150 25.36 2.49 -3.70
N PHE A 151 26.50 3.15 -3.88
CA PHE A 151 27.58 3.18 -2.88
C PHE A 151 27.12 3.82 -1.57
N LEU A 152 26.47 4.99 -1.64
CA LEU A 152 25.89 5.66 -0.47
C LEU A 152 24.89 4.76 0.27
N MET A 153 24.05 4.03 -0.48
CA MET A 153 23.10 3.08 0.12
C MET A 153 23.83 1.92 0.81
N LYS A 154 24.87 1.36 0.18
CA LYS A 154 25.67 0.28 0.77
C LYS A 154 26.30 0.72 2.09
N GLU A 155 26.97 1.88 2.10
CA GLU A 155 27.59 2.47 3.29
C GLU A 155 26.54 2.73 4.39
N SER A 156 25.44 3.37 4.02
CA SER A 156 24.36 3.71 4.96
C SER A 156 23.68 2.49 5.57
N LEU A 157 23.56 1.38 4.81
CA LEU A 157 23.04 0.11 5.33
C LEU A 157 24.00 -0.52 6.34
N VAL A 158 25.30 -0.52 6.08
CA VAL A 158 26.32 -1.03 7.03
C VAL A 158 26.33 -0.20 8.31
N GLU A 159 26.23 1.13 8.19
CA GLU A 159 26.20 2.02 9.35
C GLU A 159 24.89 1.99 10.17
N GLY A 160 23.84 1.35 9.64
CA GLY A 160 22.54 1.33 10.31
C GLY A 160 21.75 2.64 10.18
N ASN A 161 21.98 3.41 9.12
CA ASN A 161 21.41 4.74 8.92
C ASN A 161 20.22 4.76 7.94
N ILE A 162 19.64 3.61 7.61
CA ILE A 162 18.52 3.56 6.66
C ILE A 162 17.19 3.34 7.37
N LEU A 163 16.16 4.03 6.88
CA LEU A 163 14.76 3.69 7.07
C LEU A 163 14.22 3.10 5.76
N VAL A 164 13.92 1.81 5.74
CA VAL A 164 13.25 1.17 4.60
C VAL A 164 11.76 1.02 4.91
N ILE A 165 10.92 1.48 3.99
CA ILE A 165 9.49 1.26 4.01
C ILE A 165 9.13 0.29 2.89
N PHE A 166 8.73 -0.93 3.27
CA PHE A 166 8.19 -1.93 2.35
C PHE A 166 6.70 -1.68 2.16
N GLU A 167 6.30 -1.28 0.95
CA GLU A 167 4.92 -1.00 0.61
C GLU A 167 4.26 -2.17 -0.11
N GLY A 168 3.03 -2.49 0.30
CA GLY A 168 2.14 -3.35 -0.47
C GLY A 168 2.52 -4.82 -0.40
N LEU A 169 2.84 -5.33 0.79
CA LEU A 169 3.19 -6.74 0.95
C LEU A 169 2.04 -7.66 0.48
N ASP A 170 0.79 -7.23 0.65
CA ASP A 170 -0.40 -7.95 0.15
C ASP A 170 -0.54 -8.00 -1.38
N GLU A 171 0.22 -7.17 -2.11
CA GLU A 171 0.15 -7.07 -3.59
C GLU A 171 1.05 -8.10 -4.29
N VAL A 172 1.80 -8.91 -3.54
CA VAL A 172 2.60 -10.00 -4.12
C VAL A 172 1.66 -11.00 -4.79
N PRO A 173 1.81 -11.29 -6.10
CA PRO A 173 0.92 -12.21 -6.79
C PRO A 173 0.95 -13.62 -6.20
N VAL A 174 -0.18 -14.35 -6.29
CA VAL A 174 -0.35 -15.70 -5.70
C VAL A 174 0.62 -16.73 -6.31
N HIS A 175 1.01 -16.54 -7.57
CA HIS A 175 1.91 -17.45 -8.29
C HIS A 175 3.39 -17.26 -7.93
N VAL A 176 3.72 -16.34 -7.03
CA VAL A 176 5.09 -16.10 -6.57
C VAL A 176 5.32 -16.84 -5.27
N ASP A 177 6.50 -17.44 -5.12
CA ASP A 177 6.89 -18.04 -3.85
C ASP A 177 7.10 -16.94 -2.79
N ARG A 178 6.01 -16.67 -2.06
CA ARG A 178 5.97 -15.70 -0.97
C ARG A 178 6.84 -16.14 0.22
N SER A 179 7.16 -17.44 0.33
CA SER A 179 7.94 -17.95 1.46
C SER A 179 9.37 -17.43 1.43
N ASP A 180 9.98 -17.33 0.25
CA ASP A 180 11.33 -16.79 0.09
C ASP A 180 11.38 -15.31 0.42
N LEU A 181 10.43 -14.51 -0.08
CA LEU A 181 10.30 -13.09 0.29
C LEU A 181 10.20 -12.90 1.80
N ILE A 182 9.41 -13.73 2.48
CA ILE A 182 9.23 -13.61 3.94
C ILE A 182 10.46 -14.05 4.71
N LYS A 183 11.19 -15.07 4.23
CA LYS A 183 12.50 -15.43 4.81
C LYS A 183 13.47 -14.25 4.68
N GLU A 184 13.52 -13.59 3.53
CA GLU A 184 14.40 -12.44 3.32
C GLU A 184 14.03 -11.25 4.20
N ILE A 185 12.74 -10.91 4.29
CA ILE A 185 12.25 -9.87 5.21
C ILE A 185 12.61 -10.20 6.67
N ASN A 186 12.36 -11.43 7.13
CA ASN A 186 12.73 -11.84 8.49
C ASN A 186 14.25 -11.77 8.71
N THR A 187 15.05 -12.11 7.71
CA THR A 187 16.52 -12.02 7.79
C THR A 187 16.99 -10.56 7.92
N LEU A 188 16.40 -9.63 7.16
CA LEU A 188 16.68 -8.19 7.29
C LEU A 188 16.31 -7.63 8.67
N LEU A 189 15.21 -8.11 9.25
CA LEU A 189 14.74 -7.70 10.57
C LEU A 189 15.64 -8.21 11.70
N GLU A 190 16.34 -9.33 11.48
CA GLU A 190 17.09 -10.03 12.53
C GLU A 190 18.59 -9.80 12.50
N ARG A 191 19.17 -9.62 11.32
CA ARG A 191 20.63 -9.64 11.12
C ARG A 191 21.19 -8.26 10.82
N GLY A 192 22.41 -8.02 11.30
CA GLY A 192 23.20 -6.87 10.85
C GLY A 192 23.48 -6.99 9.35
N ILE A 193 23.92 -5.90 8.73
CA ILE A 193 24.34 -5.88 7.34
C ILE A 193 25.84 -5.60 7.33
N ASP A 194 26.61 -6.50 6.72
CA ASP A 194 28.06 -6.41 6.60
C ASP A 194 28.47 -6.29 5.12
N TYR A 195 29.66 -5.74 4.87
CA TYR A 195 30.26 -5.67 3.55
C TYR A 195 31.16 -6.89 3.29
N ASP A 196 30.83 -7.68 2.28
CA ASP A 196 31.68 -8.78 1.82
C ASP A 196 32.65 -8.25 0.75
N VAL A 197 33.86 -7.90 1.21
CA VAL A 197 34.95 -7.37 0.37
C VAL A 197 35.32 -8.34 -0.76
N MET A 198 35.20 -9.65 -0.56
CA MET A 198 35.61 -10.65 -1.55
C MET A 198 34.67 -10.72 -2.75
N HIS A 199 33.40 -10.39 -2.55
CA HIS A 199 32.37 -10.48 -3.58
C HIS A 199 31.73 -9.12 -3.93
N ASP A 200 32.30 -8.03 -3.41
CA ASP A 200 31.86 -6.64 -3.63
C ASP A 200 30.36 -6.39 -3.38
N LYS A 201 29.81 -7.08 -2.36
CA LYS A 201 28.37 -7.10 -2.11
C LYS A 201 28.05 -6.98 -0.63
N LEU A 202 26.84 -6.53 -0.33
CA LEU A 202 26.32 -6.62 1.03
C LEU A 202 25.89 -8.05 1.36
N THR A 203 26.12 -8.44 2.60
CA THR A 203 25.70 -9.73 3.15
C THR A 203 25.08 -9.53 4.53
N TYR A 204 24.39 -10.56 5.01
CA TYR A 204 23.89 -10.56 6.37
C TYR A 204 25.01 -10.93 7.33
N SER A 205 25.17 -10.16 8.40
CA SER A 205 26.13 -10.46 9.46
C SER A 205 25.87 -11.83 10.07
N VAL A 206 26.94 -12.51 10.45
CA VAL A 206 26.88 -13.76 11.24
C VAL A 206 26.36 -13.46 12.65
N HIS A 207 26.54 -12.22 13.11
CA HIS A 207 25.94 -11.76 14.34
C HIS A 207 24.49 -11.34 14.07
N GLU A 208 23.58 -11.97 14.81
CA GLU A 208 22.27 -11.39 15.05
C GLU A 208 22.44 -9.94 15.50
N GLN A 209 21.56 -9.04 15.05
CA GLN A 209 21.50 -7.72 15.68
C GLN A 209 21.30 -8.02 17.16
N LYS A 210 22.23 -7.66 18.06
CA LYS A 210 22.16 -7.97 19.51
C LYS A 210 20.89 -7.41 20.21
N ASP A 211 20.06 -6.78 19.41
CA ASP A 211 19.02 -5.80 19.60
C ASP A 211 17.77 -6.15 18.74
N ILE A 212 17.56 -7.43 18.41
CA ILE A 212 16.38 -7.96 17.68
C ILE A 212 15.07 -7.60 18.40
N HIS A 213 15.10 -7.56 19.73
CA HIS A 213 13.98 -7.09 20.54
C HIS A 213 14.06 -5.57 20.59
N ASN A 214 13.14 -4.85 19.92
CA ASN A 214 12.88 -3.40 20.07
C ASN A 214 13.60 -2.83 21.29
N THR A 215 14.82 -2.37 21.09
CA THR A 215 15.78 -2.17 22.17
C THR A 215 15.37 -1.03 23.07
N ARG A 216 16.13 -0.87 24.17
CA ARG A 216 16.12 0.35 24.99
C ARG A 216 16.24 1.64 24.16
N ASP A 217 16.81 1.58 22.95
CA ASP A 217 16.86 2.70 22.00
C ASP A 217 16.54 2.28 20.54
N PRO A 218 15.33 2.59 20.02
CA PRO A 218 14.91 2.23 18.67
C PRO A 218 15.58 3.09 17.56
N THR A 219 16.52 3.98 17.90
CA THR A 219 17.25 4.80 16.93
C THR A 219 18.49 4.09 16.35
N ILE A 220 18.98 3.03 16.99
CA ILE A 220 20.18 2.29 16.59
C ILE A 220 19.88 1.29 15.47
N GLY A 221 20.76 1.25 14.46
CA GLY A 221 20.67 0.30 13.35
C GLY A 221 19.61 0.65 12.31
N ASN A 222 19.55 -0.13 11.24
CA ASN A 222 18.54 0.07 10.20
C ASN A 222 17.13 -0.12 10.76
N ARG A 223 16.19 0.57 10.13
CA ARG A 223 14.78 0.59 10.50
C ARG A 223 13.94 0.09 9.34
N PHE A 224 12.91 -0.70 9.66
CA PHE A 224 12.03 -1.32 8.68
C PHE A 224 10.57 -1.08 9.06
N ILE A 225 9.80 -0.50 8.15
CA ILE A 225 8.35 -0.35 8.26
C ILE A 225 7.72 -1.14 7.12
N ILE A 226 6.70 -1.94 7.41
CA ILE A 226 6.04 -2.79 6.41
C ILE A 226 4.57 -2.43 6.33
N THR A 227 4.00 -2.24 5.15
CA THR A 227 2.55 -2.02 4.98
C THR A 227 1.86 -3.25 4.41
N ARG A 228 0.66 -3.55 4.93
CA ARG A 228 -0.15 -4.71 4.51
C ARG A 228 -1.65 -4.46 4.74
N ARG A 229 -2.52 -5.11 3.96
CA ARG A 229 -3.95 -5.23 4.27
C ARG A 229 -4.23 -6.13 5.48
N ILE A 230 -5.26 -5.78 6.25
CA ILE A 230 -5.71 -6.58 7.41
C ILE A 230 -6.14 -8.00 6.98
N GLU A 231 -6.84 -8.11 5.86
CA GLU A 231 -7.42 -9.37 5.36
C GLU A 231 -6.43 -10.32 4.65
N GLY A 232 -5.17 -9.90 4.48
CA GLY A 232 -4.21 -10.67 3.71
C GLY A 232 -3.53 -11.75 4.55
N ASN A 233 -4.22 -12.80 5.02
CA ASN A 233 -3.70 -13.85 5.95
C ASN A 233 -2.39 -14.56 5.53
N TYR A 234 -1.90 -14.34 4.31
CA TYR A 234 -0.77 -15.04 3.71
C TYR A 234 0.62 -14.69 4.29
N PHE A 235 0.73 -13.72 5.19
CA PHE A 235 2.00 -13.22 5.73
C PHE A 235 2.07 -13.26 7.26
N GLU A 236 1.36 -14.20 7.88
CA GLU A 236 1.38 -14.41 9.34
C GLU A 236 2.78 -14.78 9.87
N ASP A 237 3.67 -15.28 9.01
CA ASP A 237 5.02 -15.72 9.35
C ASP A 237 6.05 -14.59 9.54
N ILE A 238 5.68 -13.32 9.32
CA ILE A 238 6.53 -12.21 9.79
C ILE A 238 6.50 -12.23 11.32
N LYS A 239 7.68 -12.36 11.93
CA LYS A 239 7.82 -12.79 13.32
C LYS A 239 6.92 -12.03 14.31
N PHE A 240 6.40 -12.77 15.30
CA PHE A 240 5.35 -12.32 16.22
C PHE A 240 5.73 -11.08 17.05
N PHE A 241 7.02 -10.88 17.35
CA PHE A 241 7.49 -9.78 18.21
C PHE A 241 7.43 -8.39 17.56
N ILE A 242 7.16 -8.29 16.25
CA ILE A 242 7.03 -6.99 15.58
C ILE A 242 5.64 -6.41 15.83
N PRO A 243 5.54 -5.20 16.42
CA PRO A 243 4.28 -4.52 16.65
C PRO A 243 3.48 -4.34 15.35
N ARG A 244 2.19 -4.63 15.43
CA ARG A 244 1.21 -4.44 14.35
C ARG A 244 0.32 -3.27 14.72
N LEU A 245 0.37 -2.22 13.92
CA LEU A 245 -0.37 -0.98 14.13
C LEU A 245 -1.41 -0.83 13.03
N THR A 246 -2.67 -0.76 13.41
CA THR A 246 -3.76 -0.59 12.45
C THR A 246 -4.06 0.91 12.27
N ILE A 247 -4.11 1.35 11.01
CA ILE A 247 -4.58 2.69 10.67
C ILE A 247 -6.05 2.79 11.05
N LYS A 248 -6.35 3.75 11.92
CA LYS A 248 -7.72 4.08 12.31
C LYS A 248 -8.42 4.81 11.17
N ASP A 249 -9.72 4.57 11.08
CA ASP A 249 -10.68 5.32 10.31
C ASP A 249 -10.48 6.84 10.39
N MET A 250 -10.72 7.53 9.27
CA MET A 250 -10.64 8.99 9.21
C MET A 250 -11.67 9.60 10.16
N SER A 251 -11.18 10.33 11.17
CA SER A 251 -12.04 11.07 12.10
C SER A 251 -12.68 12.30 11.45
N ASN A 252 -13.78 12.79 12.01
CA ASN A 252 -14.45 14.01 11.56
C ASN A 252 -13.50 15.23 11.56
N ASN A 253 -12.60 15.32 12.53
CA ASN A 253 -11.60 16.40 12.57
C ASN A 253 -10.61 16.30 11.39
N ALA A 254 -10.21 15.08 11.05
CA ALA A 254 -9.34 14.83 9.89
C ALA A 254 -10.08 15.12 8.58
N LEU A 255 -11.37 14.77 8.48
CA LEU A 255 -12.23 15.12 7.35
C LEU A 255 -12.34 16.63 7.17
N LYS A 256 -12.63 17.37 8.25
CA LYS A 256 -12.70 18.84 8.20
C LYS A 256 -11.38 19.45 7.73
N LEU A 257 -10.26 18.96 8.25
CA LEU A 257 -8.93 19.41 7.81
C LEU A 257 -8.68 19.09 6.33
N PHE A 258 -9.08 17.89 5.88
CA PHE A 258 -8.99 17.50 4.48
C PHE A 258 -9.81 18.43 3.58
N CYS A 259 -11.10 18.63 3.89
CA CYS A 259 -12.00 19.49 3.10
C CYS A 259 -11.47 20.92 3.02
N SER A 260 -11.10 21.52 4.16
CA SER A 260 -10.56 22.88 4.19
C SER A 260 -9.25 23.02 3.40
N SER A 261 -8.33 22.05 3.52
CA SER A 261 -7.08 22.05 2.76
C SER A 261 -7.31 21.89 1.26
N TYR A 262 -8.25 21.02 0.88
CA TYR A 262 -8.63 20.79 -0.51
C TYR A 262 -9.25 22.05 -1.14
N MET A 263 -10.25 22.64 -0.49
CA MET A 263 -10.94 23.82 -0.98
C MET A 263 -10.00 25.02 -1.09
N LYS A 264 -9.08 25.19 -0.14
CA LYS A 264 -8.02 26.19 -0.24
C LYS A 264 -7.17 26.02 -1.51
N CYS A 265 -6.75 24.79 -1.81
CA CYS A 265 -5.95 24.49 -3.00
C CYS A 265 -6.73 24.79 -4.30
N ILE A 266 -8.01 24.43 -4.36
CA ILE A 266 -8.88 24.73 -5.51
C ILE A 266 -9.02 26.24 -5.70
N ASN A 267 -9.26 27.00 -4.63
CA ASN A 267 -9.37 28.45 -4.70
C ASN A 267 -8.06 29.09 -5.19
N GLU A 268 -6.90 28.64 -4.71
CA GLU A 268 -5.58 29.10 -5.18
C GLU A 268 -5.36 28.83 -6.68
N ILE A 269 -5.80 27.67 -7.19
CA ILE A 269 -5.70 27.33 -8.62
C ILE A 269 -6.63 28.21 -9.46
N SER A 270 -7.86 28.44 -9.00
CA SER A 270 -8.85 29.28 -9.69
C SER A 270 -8.36 30.72 -9.86
N VAL A 271 -7.77 31.30 -8.80
CA VAL A 271 -7.15 32.64 -8.85
C VAL A 271 -6.01 32.68 -9.87
N LYS A 272 -5.10 31.70 -9.86
CA LYS A 272 -3.97 31.64 -10.79
C LYS A 272 -4.39 31.48 -12.25
N THR A 273 -5.46 30.73 -12.51
CA THR A 273 -5.93 30.41 -13.86
C THR A 273 -6.89 31.45 -14.45
N ARG A 274 -7.19 32.54 -13.73
CA ARG A 274 -8.21 33.56 -14.09
C ARG A 274 -9.56 32.94 -14.49
N ARG A 275 -9.86 31.73 -14.02
CA ARG A 275 -11.19 31.17 -14.17
C ARG A 275 -12.08 31.99 -13.25
N VAL A 276 -13.14 32.59 -13.81
CA VAL A 276 -14.21 33.24 -13.05
C VAL A 276 -15.01 32.12 -12.35
N GLY A 277 -14.38 31.51 -11.34
CA GLY A 277 -15.00 30.53 -10.46
C GLY A 277 -15.47 31.25 -9.20
N LYS A 278 -16.70 30.95 -8.76
CA LYS A 278 -17.26 31.38 -7.47
C LYS A 278 -16.21 31.12 -6.38
N GLU A 279 -15.83 32.13 -5.60
CA GLU A 279 -15.09 31.90 -4.36
C GLU A 279 -15.95 31.00 -3.47
N SER A 280 -15.55 29.73 -3.40
CA SER A 280 -16.26 28.74 -2.60
C SER A 280 -15.75 28.84 -1.17
N ASN A 281 -16.69 28.86 -0.22
CA ASN A 281 -16.36 28.93 1.20
C ASN A 281 -15.60 27.63 1.57
N ILE A 282 -14.49 27.79 2.30
CA ILE A 282 -13.56 26.71 2.67
C ILE A 282 -14.29 25.58 3.42
N ASP A 283 -15.34 25.90 4.17
CA ASP A 283 -16.11 24.93 4.94
C ASP A 283 -17.29 24.29 4.16
N GLN A 284 -17.67 24.80 2.99
CA GLN A 284 -18.86 24.33 2.25
C GLN A 284 -18.80 22.83 1.92
N LEU A 285 -17.66 22.32 1.47
CA LEU A 285 -17.51 20.89 1.16
C LEU A 285 -17.74 20.03 2.40
N TYR A 286 -17.24 20.47 3.56
CA TYR A 286 -17.44 19.74 4.81
C TYR A 286 -18.92 19.76 5.24
N ASP A 287 -19.57 20.91 5.13
CA ASP A 287 -20.98 21.08 5.48
C ASP A 287 -21.88 20.21 4.58
N GLU A 288 -21.66 20.22 3.26
CA GLU A 288 -22.39 19.39 2.30
C GLU A 288 -22.22 17.89 2.57
N ILE A 289 -20.98 17.45 2.83
CA ILE A 289 -20.71 16.06 3.18
C ILE A 289 -21.43 15.66 4.48
N THR A 290 -21.38 16.51 5.51
CA THR A 290 -21.92 16.16 6.83
C THR A 290 -23.44 16.25 6.92
N GLN A 291 -24.08 17.06 6.09
CA GLN A 291 -25.54 17.12 5.97
C GLN A 291 -26.10 15.87 5.27
N ASN A 292 -25.34 15.26 4.35
CA ASN A 292 -25.72 14.03 3.67
C ASN A 292 -25.17 12.79 4.39
N LYS A 293 -26.01 12.12 5.20
CA LYS A 293 -25.62 10.91 5.95
C LYS A 293 -25.10 9.77 5.06
N ASP A 294 -25.70 9.57 3.88
CA ASP A 294 -25.32 8.47 2.98
C ASP A 294 -23.91 8.67 2.40
N ILE A 295 -23.52 9.92 2.16
CA ILE A 295 -22.18 10.27 1.69
C ILE A 295 -21.19 10.34 2.86
N PHE A 296 -21.61 10.91 4.00
CA PHE A 296 -20.77 11.07 5.18
C PHE A 296 -20.11 9.76 5.60
N HIS A 297 -20.85 8.65 5.65
CA HIS A 297 -20.30 7.35 6.05
C HIS A 297 -19.19 6.83 5.12
N LEU A 298 -19.14 7.27 3.86
CA LEU A 298 -18.07 6.89 2.93
C LEU A 298 -16.75 7.59 3.23
N THR A 299 -16.80 8.77 3.86
CA THR A 299 -15.61 9.60 4.14
C THR A 299 -14.72 9.08 5.25
N ILE A 300 -15.16 8.04 5.97
CA ILE A 300 -14.31 7.22 6.83
C ILE A 300 -13.07 6.73 6.06
N ASN A 301 -13.24 6.48 4.75
CA ASN A 301 -12.17 6.09 3.84
C ASN A 301 -11.56 7.33 3.13
N PRO A 302 -10.27 7.62 3.33
CA PRO A 302 -9.61 8.78 2.70
C PRO A 302 -9.71 8.84 1.17
N GLN A 303 -9.70 7.69 0.50
CA GLN A 303 -9.80 7.67 -0.96
C GLN A 303 -11.21 8.06 -1.43
N LEU A 304 -12.24 7.58 -0.73
CA LEU A 304 -13.62 7.96 -1.05
C LEU A 304 -13.86 9.44 -0.73
N ALA A 305 -13.32 9.96 0.38
CA ALA A 305 -13.36 11.40 0.68
C ALA A 305 -12.73 12.24 -0.46
N SER A 306 -11.63 11.76 -1.04
CA SER A 306 -10.98 12.41 -2.19
C SER A 306 -11.84 12.33 -3.46
N GLY A 307 -12.50 11.20 -3.71
CA GLY A 307 -13.43 11.04 -4.83
C GLY A 307 -14.65 11.97 -4.69
N ILE A 308 -15.22 12.06 -3.49
CA ILE A 308 -16.34 12.98 -3.17
C ILE A 308 -15.94 14.42 -3.42
N ALA A 309 -14.77 14.85 -2.94
CA ALA A 309 -14.25 16.19 -3.16
C ALA A 309 -14.07 16.50 -4.66
N ALA A 310 -13.58 15.53 -5.44
CA ALA A 310 -13.44 15.66 -6.89
C ALA A 310 -14.80 15.82 -7.58
N VAL A 311 -15.80 14.99 -7.24
CA VAL A 311 -17.16 15.10 -7.79
C VAL A 311 -17.79 16.44 -7.41
N TYR A 312 -17.67 16.87 -6.17
CA TYR A 312 -18.17 18.17 -5.72
C TYR A 312 -17.66 19.32 -6.59
N ASN A 313 -16.34 19.35 -6.83
CA ASN A 313 -15.72 20.39 -7.65
C ASN A 313 -16.11 20.30 -9.14
N GLN A 314 -16.40 19.10 -9.63
CA GLN A 314 -16.84 18.87 -11.01
C GLN A 314 -18.33 19.14 -11.23
N CYS A 315 -19.13 19.12 -10.16
CA CYS A 315 -20.58 19.37 -10.17
C CYS A 315 -20.94 20.74 -9.58
N GLU A 316 -20.10 21.75 -9.85
CA GLU A 316 -20.36 23.15 -9.49
C GLU A 316 -20.67 23.39 -7.99
N GLY A 317 -20.09 22.55 -7.12
CA GLY A 317 -20.28 22.66 -5.68
C GLY A 317 -21.58 22.03 -5.17
N GLN A 318 -22.10 21.02 -5.85
CA GLN A 318 -23.25 20.24 -5.37
C GLN A 318 -22.93 18.74 -5.35
N LEU A 319 -23.21 18.10 -4.21
CA LEU A 319 -23.17 16.65 -4.09
C LEU A 319 -24.52 16.03 -4.46
N PRO A 320 -24.53 14.83 -5.05
CA PRO A 320 -25.76 14.05 -5.18
C PRO A 320 -26.36 13.68 -3.82
N GLU A 321 -27.65 13.39 -3.78
CA GLU A 321 -28.29 12.92 -2.55
C GLU A 321 -27.91 11.47 -2.23
N LYS A 322 -27.83 10.60 -3.25
CA LYS A 322 -27.57 9.17 -3.05
C LYS A 322 -26.14 8.80 -3.38
N ARG A 323 -25.60 7.83 -2.65
CA ARG A 323 -24.28 7.24 -2.92
C ARG A 323 -24.14 6.65 -4.33
N ILE A 324 -25.22 6.13 -4.92
CA ILE A 324 -25.17 5.52 -6.25
C ILE A 324 -24.92 6.58 -7.32
N ASP A 325 -25.66 7.69 -7.24
CA ASP A 325 -25.50 8.85 -8.11
C ASP A 325 -24.10 9.47 -7.98
N LEU A 326 -23.51 9.44 -6.77
CA LEU A 326 -22.12 9.85 -6.54
C LEU A 326 -21.14 9.00 -7.35
N TYR A 327 -21.29 7.67 -7.33
CA TYR A 327 -20.42 6.78 -8.10
C TYR A 327 -20.64 6.95 -9.61
N GLU A 328 -21.88 7.07 -10.06
CA GLU A 328 -22.20 7.30 -11.47
C GLU A 328 -21.55 8.58 -11.98
N LYS A 329 -21.71 9.71 -11.25
CA LYS A 329 -21.06 10.97 -11.60
C LYS A 329 -19.54 10.89 -11.58
N ALA A 330 -18.95 10.20 -10.60
CA ALA A 330 -17.51 10.02 -10.54
C ALA A 330 -16.97 9.31 -11.79
N ILE A 331 -17.64 8.24 -12.23
CA ILE A 331 -17.21 7.47 -13.40
C ILE A 331 -17.46 8.28 -14.68
N GLU A 332 -18.62 8.93 -14.82
CA GLU A 332 -18.94 9.81 -15.96
C GLU A 332 -17.83 10.86 -16.15
N LYS A 333 -17.45 11.55 -15.08
CA LYS A 333 -16.39 12.57 -15.14
C LYS A 333 -14.99 12.02 -15.39
N MET A 334 -14.69 10.81 -14.91
CA MET A 334 -13.44 10.13 -15.27
C MET A 334 -13.39 9.81 -16.77
N ILE A 335 -14.49 9.34 -17.33
CA ILE A 335 -14.59 9.02 -18.76
C ILE A 335 -14.53 10.29 -19.61
N GLU A 336 -15.28 11.33 -19.27
CA GLU A 336 -15.20 12.63 -19.95
C GLU A 336 -13.75 13.12 -20.03
N ARG A 337 -13.03 13.09 -18.89
CA ARG A 337 -11.63 13.50 -18.83
C ARG A 337 -10.73 12.65 -19.72
N LEU A 338 -10.91 11.34 -19.74
CA LEU A 338 -10.14 10.43 -20.60
C LEU A 338 -10.38 10.73 -22.08
N VAL A 339 -11.64 10.98 -22.47
CA VAL A 339 -12.01 11.34 -23.85
C VAL A 339 -11.42 12.69 -24.24
N THR A 340 -11.54 13.71 -23.39
CA THR A 340 -10.97 15.04 -23.67
C THR A 340 -9.45 14.98 -23.85
N LEU A 341 -8.72 14.31 -22.94
CA LEU A 341 -7.27 14.15 -23.06
C LEU A 341 -6.86 13.41 -24.34
N TYR A 342 -7.70 12.50 -24.82
CA TYR A 342 -7.45 11.74 -26.04
C TYR A 342 -7.66 12.58 -27.31
N ILE A 343 -8.71 13.42 -27.32
CA ILE A 343 -9.05 14.31 -28.45
C ILE A 343 -8.01 15.43 -28.61
N ASP A 344 -7.49 15.97 -27.50
CA ASP A 344 -6.56 17.10 -27.51
C ASP A 344 -5.07 16.67 -27.72
N SER A 345 -4.81 15.37 -27.93
CA SER A 345 -3.44 14.88 -28.15
C SER A 345 -2.95 15.14 -29.59
N PRO A 346 -1.83 15.86 -29.79
CA PRO A 346 -1.34 16.26 -31.11
C PRO A 346 -0.81 15.10 -31.98
N THR A 347 -0.75 13.87 -31.45
CA THR A 347 -0.17 12.70 -32.13
C THR A 347 -1.19 11.71 -32.70
N ASN A 348 -2.49 11.92 -32.54
CA ASN A 348 -3.50 10.93 -32.93
C ASN A 348 -4.09 11.20 -34.34
N TYR A 349 -3.67 10.35 -35.30
CA TYR A 349 -4.19 10.26 -36.68
C TYR A 349 -5.44 9.38 -36.82
N LEU A 350 -6.10 9.02 -35.72
CA LEU A 350 -7.39 8.32 -35.80
C LEU A 350 -8.47 9.33 -36.14
N ASP A 351 -8.98 9.13 -37.36
CA ASP A 351 -9.97 9.91 -38.10
C ASP A 351 -10.99 10.66 -37.23
N LYS A 352 -11.21 11.96 -37.53
CA LYS A 352 -12.24 12.83 -36.93
C LYS A 352 -13.67 12.22 -37.03
N ASN A 353 -13.83 11.14 -37.78
CA ASN A 353 -15.05 10.36 -37.95
C ASN A 353 -15.34 9.36 -36.81
N PHE A 354 -14.36 9.04 -35.95
CA PHE A 354 -14.64 8.28 -34.72
C PHE A 354 -15.13 9.24 -33.62
N GLN A 355 -16.39 9.67 -33.72
CA GLN A 355 -17.09 10.22 -32.56
C GLN A 355 -17.24 9.08 -31.53
N LEU A 356 -16.25 8.94 -30.65
CA LEU A 356 -16.34 8.11 -29.46
C LEU A 356 -17.48 8.64 -28.60
N ASN A 357 -18.67 8.07 -28.78
CA ASN A 357 -19.81 8.33 -27.92
C ASN A 357 -19.46 7.79 -26.52
N THR A 358 -19.54 8.65 -25.51
CA THR A 358 -19.35 8.31 -24.08
C THR A 358 -20.11 7.05 -23.67
N THR A 359 -21.31 6.85 -24.23
CA THR A 359 -22.16 5.66 -24.02
C THR A 359 -21.53 4.37 -24.54
N MET A 360 -20.87 4.42 -25.70
CA MET A 360 -20.19 3.28 -26.30
C MET A 360 -18.92 2.94 -25.50
N LEU A 361 -18.16 3.95 -25.11
CA LEU A 361 -16.97 3.76 -24.28
C LEU A 361 -17.33 3.17 -22.91
N TRP A 362 -18.40 3.66 -22.29
CA TRP A 362 -18.95 3.08 -21.06
C TRP A 362 -19.27 1.58 -21.23
N SER A 363 -20.02 1.25 -22.28
CA SER A 363 -20.45 -0.14 -22.54
C SER A 363 -19.29 -1.10 -22.77
N VAL A 364 -18.20 -0.62 -23.40
CA VAL A 364 -16.98 -1.40 -23.62
C VAL A 364 -16.19 -1.54 -22.32
N LEU A 365 -15.97 -0.45 -21.58
CA LEU A 365 -15.24 -0.47 -20.31
C LEU A 365 -15.95 -1.34 -19.27
N GLN A 366 -17.27 -1.30 -19.23
CA GLN A 366 -18.08 -2.17 -18.36
C GLN A 366 -17.83 -3.65 -18.68
N GLN A 367 -17.89 -4.04 -19.95
CA GLN A 367 -17.63 -5.44 -20.35
C GLN A 367 -16.19 -5.88 -20.05
N ILE A 368 -15.21 -4.98 -20.24
CA ILE A 368 -13.82 -5.26 -19.86
C ILE A 368 -13.70 -5.43 -18.35
N ALA A 369 -14.32 -4.56 -17.56
CA ALA A 369 -14.32 -4.64 -16.10
C ALA A 369 -14.97 -5.94 -15.61
N GLU A 370 -16.13 -6.31 -16.15
CA GLU A 370 -16.82 -7.58 -15.87
C GLU A 370 -15.93 -8.78 -16.20
N TYR A 371 -15.27 -8.76 -17.36
CA TYR A 371 -14.33 -9.80 -17.78
C TYR A 371 -13.13 -9.89 -16.82
N LEU A 372 -12.49 -8.76 -16.49
CA LEU A 372 -11.35 -8.73 -15.58
C LEU A 372 -11.72 -9.23 -14.19
N HIS A 373 -12.87 -8.80 -13.64
CA HIS A 373 -13.37 -9.28 -12.36
C HIS A 373 -13.68 -10.79 -12.40
N SER A 374 -14.26 -11.30 -13.49
CA SER A 374 -14.51 -12.75 -13.65
C SER A 374 -13.23 -13.59 -13.63
N LYS A 375 -12.12 -13.05 -14.14
CA LYS A 375 -10.81 -13.71 -14.15
C LYS A 375 -10.06 -13.61 -12.82
N VAL A 376 -10.31 -12.56 -12.02
CA VAL A 376 -9.70 -12.35 -10.71
C VAL A 376 -10.40 -13.15 -9.60
N GLU A 377 -11.70 -13.43 -9.72
CA GLU A 377 -12.48 -14.14 -8.69
C GLU A 377 -12.77 -15.63 -8.96
N GLY A 378 -12.27 -16.21 -10.05
CA GLY A 378 -12.56 -17.63 -10.35
C GLY A 378 -14.05 -17.91 -10.66
N LEU A 379 -14.81 -16.89 -11.05
CA LEU A 379 -16.17 -17.05 -11.57
C LEU A 379 -16.09 -17.59 -13.00
N SER A 380 -16.37 -18.89 -13.12
CA SER A 380 -16.15 -19.72 -14.31
C SER A 380 -16.61 -19.10 -15.64
N GLU A 381 -15.83 -19.35 -16.70
CA GLU A 381 -15.98 -18.99 -18.12
C GLU A 381 -17.37 -19.22 -18.78
N LYS A 382 -18.35 -19.78 -18.08
CA LYS A 382 -19.61 -20.26 -18.69
C LYS A 382 -20.63 -19.17 -19.01
N MET A 383 -20.48 -17.93 -18.53
CA MET A 383 -21.43 -16.84 -18.83
C MET A 383 -21.11 -16.03 -20.08
N PHE A 384 -19.84 -15.94 -20.50
CA PHE A 384 -19.44 -15.05 -21.60
C PHE A 384 -19.94 -15.52 -22.98
N ILE A 385 -20.15 -16.82 -23.17
CA ILE A 385 -20.59 -17.40 -24.46
C ILE A 385 -22.06 -17.09 -24.78
N ARG A 386 -22.89 -16.71 -23.78
CA ARG A 386 -24.31 -16.44 -24.02
C ARG A 386 -24.59 -15.01 -24.49
N SER A 387 -23.80 -14.02 -24.10
CA SER A 387 -24.00 -12.61 -24.49
C SER A 387 -23.39 -12.27 -25.86
N SER A 388 -22.30 -12.90 -26.27
CA SER A 388 -21.67 -12.65 -27.58
C SER A 388 -22.49 -13.15 -28.78
N LYS A 389 -23.36 -14.15 -28.59
CA LYS A 389 -24.24 -14.67 -29.66
C LYS A 389 -25.44 -13.76 -29.96
N ALA A 390 -25.86 -12.91 -29.03
CA ALA A 390 -27.02 -12.04 -29.23
C ALA A 390 -26.74 -10.82 -30.12
N ILE A 391 -25.48 -10.45 -30.33
CA ILE A 391 -25.09 -9.24 -31.08
C ILE A 391 -24.77 -9.55 -32.56
N ILE A 392 -24.56 -10.82 -32.92
CA ILE A 392 -24.08 -11.21 -34.27
C ILE A 392 -25.22 -11.65 -35.22
N GLU A 393 -26.42 -11.96 -34.75
CA GLU A 393 -27.55 -12.30 -35.63
C GLU A 393 -28.34 -11.06 -36.08
N LYS A 394 -27.90 -10.42 -37.18
CA LYS A 394 -28.78 -9.55 -37.98
C LYS A 394 -29.91 -10.38 -38.61
N PRO A 395 -31.16 -9.91 -38.62
CA PRO A 395 -32.25 -10.60 -39.30
C PRO A 395 -32.05 -10.51 -40.83
N ARG A 396 -31.95 -11.67 -41.48
CA ARG A 396 -32.06 -11.79 -42.95
C ARG A 396 -33.44 -11.27 -43.37
N ARG A 397 -33.50 -10.10 -43.99
CA ARG A 397 -34.71 -9.62 -44.68
C ARG A 397 -34.99 -10.55 -45.87
N LYS A 398 -36.16 -11.17 -45.88
CA LYS A 398 -36.79 -11.76 -47.07
C LYS A 398 -37.35 -10.62 -47.92
N TYR A 399 -36.96 -10.57 -49.18
CA TYR A 399 -37.82 -10.23 -50.31
C TYR A 399 -37.45 -11.16 -51.46
#